data_AF-A0A2N2PYI8-F1
#
_entry.id   AF-A0A2N2PYI8-F1
#
_cell.length_a   1.000
_cell.length_b   1.000
_cell.length_c   1.000
_cell.angle_alpha   90.00
_cell.angle_beta   90.00
_cell.angle_gamma   90.00
#
_symmetry.space_group_name_H-M   'P 1'
#
loop_
_entity.id
_entity.type
_entity.pdbx_description
1 polymer ?
#
loop_
_entity_poly.entity_id
_entity_poly.type
_entity_poly.pdbx_seq_one_letter_code
_entity_poly.pdbx_strand_id
1 'polypeptide(L)'
;MSWVTLTIDGQTIQVEEGKTVLEVARENGIHIPTLCYHPALEPYGACRLCVVEIIRKGWSSLHTACTHPAWDGLEVKTNSPLVRDVRKTIMGLLLSRCPNVPIIQELAAEYGITAPPFPVEDPTENCILCGLCVRVCNDMVQAHVLNFSGRGVKRQVGPPFMEKTRQCIGCGACTSVCPTGAIEIVLEEAGVYQAKPLGPTAAIYVPTLQAVPRVPVIDTDSCIRFRQQDRTNGAIADACGACQMLCEANAIDFDQEDEFLDLDVGAIVVATGFEMWDATKLSQYSYGKSPNIITGLEFERLSNAGGPTGGEILLADGRKPERVAVIHCVGSRDHNAHEYCSRICCMYSLKQAHLVRDKTGAEVYEFYMDMRAFGKGYEEFYERVQEEGVVMVRGRGAEVEVLPSGKLRVTGEDANLGKLVAADVDMVVLSTAIEAPHDASEVASLFGLGRTPDGFFAEAHPKLRPVETNTDGVFLAGCAQGPKDVPDTVAHAGAAASMALALLGKGEVTISPAIAYVDEQFCSACKTCISLCPYTAIGFVEADNVARVNEALCKGCGTCVATCPAGAITARHFTDAQILAQIEGLFRIPVIEIPNTQYPIPDTQLPPTKESNHER
;
A
#
# COMPACT_ATOMS: atom_id res chain seq x y z
N MET A 1 48.42 17.05 16.74
CA MET A 1 47.42 18.05 16.32
C MET A 1 48.09 19.41 16.40
N SER A 2 48.30 20.02 15.25
CA SER A 2 48.73 21.41 15.13
C SER A 2 47.52 22.32 15.32
N TRP A 3 47.71 23.38 16.09
CA TRP A 3 46.68 24.37 16.37
C TRP A 3 47.02 25.64 15.61
N VAL A 4 46.00 26.30 15.05
CA VAL A 4 46.14 27.58 14.37
C VAL A 4 45.38 28.66 15.14
N THR A 5 45.99 29.83 15.27
CA THR A 5 45.38 30.99 15.93
C THR A 5 44.97 32.00 14.88
N LEU A 6 43.68 32.33 14.84
CA LEU A 6 43.14 33.36 13.95
C LEU A 6 42.29 34.36 14.73
N THR A 7 42.06 35.53 14.14
CA THR A 7 41.21 36.58 14.72
C THR A 7 40.01 36.80 13.81
N ILE A 8 38.78 36.63 14.32
CA ILE A 8 37.53 36.92 13.61
C ILE A 8 36.80 38.03 14.35
N ASP A 9 36.53 39.16 13.68
CA ASP A 9 35.87 40.35 14.27
C ASP A 9 36.48 40.83 15.60
N GLY A 10 37.80 40.72 15.73
CA GLY A 10 38.55 41.11 16.93
C GLY A 10 38.61 40.04 18.02
N GLN A 11 37.94 38.89 17.85
CA GLN A 11 38.02 37.74 18.75
C GLN A 11 39.15 36.80 18.29
N THR A 12 40.14 36.59 19.16
CA THR A 12 41.21 35.60 18.93
C THR A 12 40.71 34.20 19.27
N ILE A 13 40.81 33.28 18.31
CA ILE A 13 40.27 31.92 18.39
C ILE A 13 41.39 30.93 18.04
N GLN A 14 41.52 29.87 18.85
CA GLN A 14 42.37 28.71 18.55
C GLN A 14 41.53 27.55 18.07
N VAL A 15 41.91 26.96 16.93
CA VAL A 15 41.25 25.80 16.35
C VAL A 15 42.27 24.79 15.84
N GLU A 16 41.81 23.56 15.63
CA GLU A 16 42.59 22.53 14.96
C GLU A 16 42.86 22.91 13.49
N GLU A 17 44.08 22.64 13.02
CA GLU A 17 44.47 22.88 11.63
C GLU A 17 43.60 22.05 10.66
N GLY A 18 43.20 22.66 9.53
CA GLY A 18 42.41 22.00 8.48
C GLY A 18 40.95 22.46 8.38
N LYS A 19 40.43 23.19 9.38
CA LYS A 19 39.07 23.77 9.32
C LYS A 19 39.00 24.99 8.40
N THR A 20 37.83 25.24 7.84
CA THR A 20 37.50 26.43 7.07
C THR A 20 37.08 27.58 7.98
N VAL A 21 37.21 28.83 7.51
CA VAL A 21 36.80 30.02 8.26
C VAL A 21 35.33 29.96 8.69
N LEU A 22 34.46 29.37 7.87
CA LEU A 22 33.03 29.20 8.20
C LEU A 22 32.81 28.23 9.35
N GLU A 23 33.52 27.09 9.37
CA GLU A 23 33.41 26.11 10.46
C GLU A 23 33.88 26.72 11.78
N VAL A 24 35.01 27.43 11.75
CA VAL A 24 35.54 28.16 12.92
C VAL A 24 34.54 29.19 13.43
N ALA A 25 33.95 29.98 12.53
CA ALA A 25 32.97 30.99 12.89
C ALA A 25 31.73 30.37 13.58
N ARG A 26 31.20 29.27 13.02
CA ARG A 26 30.02 28.59 13.57
C ARG A 26 30.28 27.96 14.94
N GLU A 27 31.43 27.32 15.13
CA GLU A 27 31.82 26.74 16.43
C GLU A 27 31.94 27.79 17.54
N ASN A 28 32.20 29.05 17.18
CA ASN A 28 32.37 30.16 18.10
C ASN A 28 31.17 31.12 18.13
N GLY A 29 30.02 30.71 17.58
CA GLY A 29 28.78 31.50 17.60
C GLY A 29 28.80 32.76 16.73
N ILE A 30 29.75 32.88 15.79
CA ILE A 30 29.84 33.99 14.84
C ILE A 30 28.99 33.67 13.62
N HIS A 31 27.96 34.50 13.38
CA HIS A 31 27.02 34.28 12.29
C HIS A 31 27.59 34.71 10.94
N ILE A 32 27.71 33.77 10.00
CA ILE A 32 28.02 34.01 8.59
C ILE A 32 26.93 33.35 7.74
N PRO A 33 26.16 34.11 6.93
CA PRO A 33 25.03 33.57 6.18
C PRO A 33 25.50 32.66 5.03
N THR A 34 24.79 31.56 4.84
CA THR A 34 25.06 30.57 3.79
C THR A 34 23.76 29.93 3.31
N LEU A 35 23.60 29.79 1.99
CA LEU A 35 22.50 29.02 1.39
C LEU A 35 22.97 27.73 0.72
N CYS A 36 24.23 27.66 0.26
CA CYS A 36 24.76 26.50 -0.47
C CYS A 36 25.67 25.60 0.37
N TYR A 37 25.65 25.74 1.70
CA TYR A 37 26.50 24.97 2.61
C TYR A 37 25.68 23.88 3.28
N HIS A 38 26.18 22.65 3.27
CA HIS A 38 25.63 21.51 4.01
C HIS A 38 26.80 20.72 4.62
N PRO A 39 26.76 20.34 5.91
CA PRO A 39 27.89 19.73 6.60
C PRO A 39 28.31 18.37 6.00
N ALA A 40 27.40 17.66 5.34
CA ALA A 40 27.67 16.37 4.73
C ALA A 40 28.21 16.45 3.28
N LEU A 41 28.51 17.66 2.77
CA LEU A 41 29.04 17.87 1.41
C LEU A 41 30.27 18.78 1.47
N GLU A 42 31.27 18.54 0.63
CA GLU A 42 32.45 19.42 0.57
C GLU A 42 32.06 20.88 0.26
N PRO A 43 32.70 21.90 0.82
CA PRO A 43 32.33 23.28 0.50
C PRO A 43 32.65 23.67 -0.96
N TYR A 44 31.71 24.32 -1.64
CA TYR A 44 31.88 24.76 -3.05
C TYR A 44 31.72 26.28 -3.26
N GLY A 45 31.11 27.00 -2.32
CA GLY A 45 31.03 28.47 -2.35
C GLY A 45 30.17 29.07 -3.47
N ALA A 46 29.14 28.37 -3.94
CA ALA A 46 28.26 28.84 -5.02
C ALA A 46 27.45 30.10 -4.67
N CYS A 47 26.80 30.16 -3.49
CA CYS A 47 25.90 31.27 -3.15
C CYS A 47 26.62 32.59 -2.83
N ARG A 48 27.92 32.56 -2.54
CA ARG A 48 28.77 33.72 -2.17
C ARG A 48 28.29 34.58 -0.98
N LEU A 49 27.23 34.20 -0.26
CA LEU A 49 26.80 34.93 0.94
C LEU A 49 27.81 34.85 2.09
N CYS A 50 28.60 33.78 2.15
CA CYS A 50 29.66 33.63 3.14
C CYS A 50 30.92 34.45 2.86
N VAL A 51 30.86 35.45 1.98
CA VAL A 51 32.01 36.33 1.72
C VAL A 51 32.41 37.06 3.00
N VAL A 52 33.70 37.06 3.28
CA VAL A 52 34.36 37.73 4.40
C VAL A 52 35.59 38.50 3.88
N GLU A 53 35.99 39.53 4.61
CA GLU A 53 37.21 40.27 4.32
C GLU A 53 38.36 39.67 5.10
N ILE A 54 39.43 39.31 4.39
CA ILE A 54 40.65 38.77 4.98
C ILE A 54 41.73 39.84 4.88
N ILE A 55 42.41 40.09 6.00
CA ILE A 55 43.45 41.12 6.10
C ILE A 55 44.80 40.43 6.28
N ARG A 56 45.77 40.78 5.42
CA ARG A 56 47.14 40.26 5.47
C ARG A 56 48.15 41.36 5.17
N LYS A 57 49.05 41.64 6.12
CA LYS A 57 50.18 42.59 5.97
C LYS A 57 49.75 43.95 5.38
N GLY A 58 48.58 44.47 5.80
CA GLY A 58 48.03 45.74 5.33
C GLY A 58 47.23 45.68 4.02
N TRP A 59 47.10 44.52 3.39
CA TRP A 59 46.24 44.30 2.21
C TRP A 59 44.96 43.57 2.63
N SER A 60 43.80 44.01 2.11
CA SER A 60 42.53 43.32 2.30
C SER A 60 42.02 42.70 1.00
N SER A 61 41.42 41.52 1.10
CA SER A 61 40.76 40.84 -0.02
C SER A 61 39.52 40.09 0.44
N LEU A 62 38.55 39.94 -0.48
CA LEU A 62 37.30 39.22 -0.20
C LEU A 62 37.44 37.74 -0.56
N HIS A 63 37.07 36.87 0.37
CA HIS A 63 37.12 35.42 0.20
C HIS A 63 35.83 34.79 0.71
N THR A 64 35.49 33.60 0.19
CA THR A 64 34.39 32.79 0.70
C THR A 64 34.81 32.02 1.95
N ALA A 65 34.18 32.31 3.09
CA ALA A 65 34.52 31.66 4.36
C ALA A 65 34.36 30.14 4.31
N CYS A 66 33.40 29.63 3.52
CA CYS A 66 33.15 28.18 3.42
C CYS A 66 34.27 27.39 2.74
N THR A 67 35.07 27.99 1.86
CA THR A 67 36.14 27.29 1.14
C THR A 67 37.53 27.77 1.53
N HIS A 68 37.64 28.81 2.35
CA HIS A 68 38.92 29.36 2.75
C HIS A 68 39.40 28.67 4.03
N PRO A 69 40.57 28.00 4.00
CA PRO A 69 41.10 27.35 5.19
C PRO A 69 41.55 28.38 6.22
N ALA A 70 41.42 28.03 7.50
CA ALA A 70 41.97 28.79 8.61
C ALA A 70 43.45 28.43 8.80
N TRP A 71 44.30 29.44 8.95
CA TRP A 71 45.73 29.28 9.25
C TRP A 71 46.20 30.35 10.24
N ASP A 72 47.38 30.13 10.80
CA ASP A 72 47.91 30.96 11.88
C ASP A 72 48.14 32.42 11.45
N GLY A 73 47.73 33.36 12.30
CA GLY A 73 47.83 34.80 12.07
C GLY A 73 46.82 35.36 11.06
N LEU A 74 45.78 34.60 10.69
CA LEU A 74 44.70 35.08 9.82
C LEU A 74 43.81 36.09 10.55
N GLU A 75 43.57 37.26 9.96
CA GLU A 75 42.59 38.24 10.45
C GLU A 75 41.39 38.30 9.48
N VAL A 76 40.19 38.10 10.01
CA VAL A 76 38.93 38.05 9.26
C VAL A 76 37.94 39.05 9.82
N LYS A 77 37.31 39.83 8.94
CA LYS A 77 36.15 40.68 9.25
C LYS A 77 34.92 40.12 8.55
N THR A 78 33.88 39.80 9.31
CA THR A 78 32.66 39.19 8.77
C THR A 78 31.58 40.20 8.40
N ASN A 79 31.70 41.44 8.87
CA ASN A 79 30.69 42.50 8.70
C ASN A 79 31.31 43.89 8.42
N SER A 80 32.45 43.95 7.72
CA SER A 80 33.03 45.24 7.30
C SER A 80 32.14 45.94 6.26
N PRO A 81 32.30 47.26 6.02
CA PRO A 81 31.55 47.98 4.99
C PRO A 81 31.65 47.31 3.61
N LEU A 82 32.85 46.84 3.25
CA LEU A 82 33.10 46.13 2.00
C LEU A 82 32.33 44.80 1.92
N VAL A 83 32.30 44.03 3.01
CA VAL A 83 31.54 42.77 3.06
C VAL A 83 30.03 43.03 2.97
N ARG A 84 29.53 44.05 3.68
CA ARG A 84 28.10 44.42 3.64
C ARG A 84 27.66 44.83 2.25
N ASP A 85 28.45 45.64 1.54
CA ASP A 85 28.14 46.08 0.18
C ASP A 85 28.07 44.89 -0.79
N VAL A 86 29.04 43.97 -0.72
CA VAL A 86 29.06 42.79 -1.59
C VAL A 86 27.91 41.84 -1.28
N ARG A 87 27.64 41.56 0.00
CA ARG A 87 26.48 40.71 0.39
C ARG A 87 25.16 41.35 -0.03
N LYS A 88 25.02 42.68 0.08
CA LYS A 88 23.86 43.42 -0.41
C LYS A 88 23.67 43.25 -1.92
N THR A 89 24.74 43.37 -2.71
CA THR A 89 24.64 43.10 -4.16
C THR A 89 24.22 41.65 -4.45
N ILE A 90 24.82 40.68 -3.76
CA ILE A 90 24.48 39.25 -3.94
C ILE A 90 23.02 38.98 -3.57
N MET A 91 22.55 39.50 -2.43
CA MET A 91 21.15 39.35 -2.03
C MET A 91 20.20 40.03 -3.02
N GLY A 92 20.58 41.19 -3.59
CA GLY A 92 19.83 41.82 -4.66
C GLY A 92 19.68 40.92 -5.89
N LEU A 93 20.76 40.24 -6.30
CA LEU A 93 20.72 39.28 -7.42
C LEU A 93 19.86 38.05 -7.10
N LEU A 94 19.98 37.51 -5.87
CA LEU A 94 19.19 36.35 -5.43
C LEU A 94 17.70 36.69 -5.34
N LEU A 95 17.35 37.86 -4.78
CA LEU A 95 15.96 38.31 -4.69
C LEU A 95 15.36 38.62 -6.07
N SER A 96 16.14 39.16 -7.01
CA SER A 96 15.68 39.37 -8.38
C SER A 96 15.46 38.08 -9.16
N ARG A 97 16.16 36.99 -8.81
CA ARG A 97 15.90 35.67 -9.39
C ARG A 97 14.72 34.96 -8.72
N CYS A 98 14.66 35.01 -7.39
CA CYS A 98 13.70 34.26 -6.58
C CYS A 98 12.88 35.21 -5.69
N PRO A 99 11.99 36.04 -6.28
CA PRO A 99 11.32 37.13 -5.56
C PRO A 99 10.29 36.65 -4.54
N ASN A 100 9.77 35.44 -4.69
CA ASN A 100 8.66 34.90 -3.89
C ASN A 100 9.10 33.85 -2.86
N VAL A 101 10.41 33.66 -2.65
CA VAL A 101 10.93 32.66 -1.70
C VAL A 101 11.12 33.30 -0.31
N PRO A 102 10.45 32.82 0.76
CA PRO A 102 10.47 33.46 2.08
C PRO A 102 11.86 33.66 2.67
N ILE A 103 12.71 32.62 2.68
CA ILE A 103 14.08 32.71 3.23
C ILE A 103 14.95 33.73 2.49
N ILE A 104 14.69 33.96 1.20
CA ILE A 104 15.42 34.97 0.40
C ILE A 104 14.93 36.37 0.76
N GLN A 105 13.63 36.55 0.96
CA GLN A 105 13.04 37.83 1.39
C GLN A 105 13.54 38.22 2.79
N GLU A 106 13.56 37.27 3.73
CA GLU A 106 14.05 37.48 5.09
C GLU A 106 15.53 37.90 5.09
N LEU A 107 16.38 37.15 4.40
CA LEU A 107 17.80 37.48 4.28
C LEU A 107 18.02 38.82 3.56
N ALA A 108 17.20 39.17 2.56
CA ALA A 108 17.32 40.42 1.83
C ALA A 108 16.95 41.63 2.72
N ALA A 109 15.96 41.46 3.60
CA ALA A 109 15.54 42.48 4.56
C ALA A 109 16.67 42.86 5.53
N GLU A 110 17.52 41.91 5.94
CA GLU A 110 18.71 42.18 6.79
C GLU A 110 19.69 43.18 6.16
N TYR A 111 19.75 43.25 4.82
CA TYR A 111 20.58 44.19 4.07
C TYR A 111 19.80 45.42 3.57
N GLY A 112 18.56 45.60 4.03
CA GLY A 112 17.70 46.72 3.68
C GLY A 112 17.15 46.67 2.25
N ILE A 113 16.96 45.47 1.70
CA ILE A 113 16.38 45.26 0.37
C ILE A 113 14.96 44.71 0.54
N THR A 114 13.95 45.54 0.27
CA THR A 114 12.53 45.17 0.41
C THR A 114 11.87 44.81 -0.93
N ALA A 115 12.54 45.06 -2.05
CA ALA A 115 12.07 44.76 -3.39
C ALA A 115 13.26 44.41 -4.30
N PRO A 116 13.04 43.59 -5.35
CA PRO A 116 14.06 43.26 -6.34
C PRO A 116 14.75 44.52 -6.92
N PRO A 117 16.07 44.71 -6.73
CA PRO A 117 16.79 45.88 -7.25
C PRO A 117 17.15 45.75 -8.74
N PHE A 118 17.06 44.55 -9.30
CA PHE A 118 17.29 44.25 -10.71
C PHE A 118 16.02 43.66 -11.37
N PRO A 119 15.92 43.70 -12.72
CA PRO A 119 14.79 43.10 -13.44
C PRO A 119 14.56 41.62 -13.08
N VAL A 120 13.30 41.26 -12.87
CA VAL A 120 12.86 39.88 -12.64
C VAL A 120 12.50 39.26 -13.99
N GLU A 121 13.21 38.22 -14.42
CA GLU A 121 12.91 37.50 -15.67
C GLU A 121 11.74 36.52 -15.49
N ASP A 122 11.75 35.75 -14.40
CA ASP A 122 10.72 34.76 -14.06
C ASP A 122 10.31 34.91 -12.58
N PRO A 123 9.12 35.45 -12.30
CA PRO A 123 8.62 35.59 -10.93
C PRO A 123 8.35 34.25 -10.22
N THR A 124 8.26 33.14 -10.96
CA THR A 124 7.95 31.81 -10.43
C THR A 124 9.19 30.97 -10.11
N GLU A 125 10.38 31.44 -10.48
CA GLU A 125 11.63 30.74 -10.25
C GLU A 125 11.99 30.70 -8.75
N ASN A 126 12.14 29.50 -8.21
CA ASN A 126 12.49 29.28 -6.80
C ASN A 126 13.94 28.79 -6.64
N CYS A 127 14.63 28.41 -7.73
CA CYS A 127 15.97 27.83 -7.69
C CYS A 127 17.06 28.90 -7.73
N ILE A 128 17.84 28.99 -6.65
CA ILE A 128 19.02 29.88 -6.55
C ILE A 128 20.30 29.31 -7.18
N LEU A 129 20.21 28.16 -7.88
CA LEU A 129 21.34 27.48 -8.52
C LEU A 129 22.51 27.16 -7.57
N CYS A 130 22.21 26.83 -6.31
CA CYS A 130 23.22 26.52 -5.29
C CYS A 130 23.98 25.22 -5.54
N GLY A 131 23.38 24.29 -6.29
CA GLY A 131 23.99 23.00 -6.66
C GLY A 131 23.95 21.91 -5.58
N LEU A 132 23.33 22.15 -4.42
CA LEU A 132 23.23 21.14 -3.35
C LEU A 132 22.51 19.87 -3.84
N CYS A 133 21.42 20.01 -4.59
CA CYS A 133 20.67 18.89 -5.17
C CYS A 133 21.48 18.09 -6.20
N VAL A 134 22.27 18.75 -7.05
CA VAL A 134 23.18 18.10 -8.01
C VAL A 134 24.24 17.28 -7.28
N ARG A 135 24.85 17.90 -6.26
CA ARG A 135 25.96 17.30 -5.53
C ARG A 135 25.52 16.16 -4.63
N VAL A 136 24.39 16.27 -3.93
CA VAL A 136 23.88 15.14 -3.16
C VAL A 136 23.50 13.97 -4.08
N CYS A 137 22.96 14.26 -5.28
CA CYS A 137 22.62 13.23 -6.25
C CYS A 137 23.86 12.49 -6.80
N ASN A 138 24.95 13.23 -7.03
CA ASN A 138 26.16 12.69 -7.64
C ASN A 138 27.15 12.14 -6.59
N ASP A 139 27.44 12.91 -5.56
CA ASP A 139 28.52 12.63 -4.60
C ASP A 139 28.06 11.66 -3.51
N MET A 140 26.81 11.78 -3.04
CA MET A 140 26.29 11.01 -1.91
C MET A 140 25.41 9.83 -2.34
N VAL A 141 24.41 10.09 -3.19
CA VAL A 141 23.46 9.06 -3.65
C VAL A 141 24.04 8.23 -4.81
N GLN A 142 25.02 8.77 -5.55
CA GLN A 142 25.63 8.14 -6.72
C GLN A 142 24.60 7.76 -7.81
N ALA A 143 23.48 8.48 -7.90
CA ALA A 143 22.47 8.28 -8.93
C ALA A 143 22.82 8.98 -10.25
N HIS A 144 23.65 10.03 -10.20
CA HIS A 144 24.14 10.78 -11.37
C HIS A 144 23.03 11.35 -12.29
N VAL A 145 21.88 11.68 -11.70
CA VAL A 145 20.68 12.13 -12.43
C VAL A 145 20.64 13.64 -12.64
N LEU A 146 20.91 14.42 -11.59
CA LEU A 146 20.74 15.88 -11.66
C LEU A 146 22.03 16.55 -12.14
N ASN A 147 21.89 17.50 -13.07
CA ASN A 147 22.99 18.31 -13.56
C ASN A 147 22.57 19.75 -13.82
N PHE A 148 23.56 20.62 -14.07
CA PHE A 148 23.32 21.96 -14.57
C PHE A 148 23.21 21.96 -16.10
N SER A 149 22.08 22.43 -16.60
CA SER A 149 21.82 22.62 -18.03
C SER A 149 21.77 24.11 -18.38
N GLY A 150 22.21 24.48 -19.57
CA GLY A 150 22.22 25.88 -20.04
C GLY A 150 23.41 26.71 -19.52
N ARG A 151 23.43 28.00 -19.86
CA ARG A 151 24.49 28.97 -19.47
C ARG A 151 23.89 30.34 -19.17
N GLY A 152 24.59 31.12 -18.34
CA GLY A 152 24.17 32.48 -17.97
C GLY A 152 22.84 32.48 -17.23
N VAL A 153 21.93 33.39 -17.61
CA VAL A 153 20.60 33.53 -17.01
C VAL A 153 19.69 32.32 -17.25
N LYS A 154 19.91 31.61 -18.37
CA LYS A 154 19.16 30.40 -18.76
C LYS A 154 19.66 29.11 -18.10
N ARG A 155 20.55 29.22 -17.10
CA ARG A 155 21.06 28.04 -16.39
C ARG A 155 19.96 27.51 -15.46
N GLN A 156 19.76 26.19 -15.50
CA GLN A 156 18.77 25.49 -14.69
C GLN A 156 19.32 24.15 -14.20
N VAL A 157 18.70 23.58 -13.16
CA VAL A 157 19.01 22.24 -12.67
C VAL A 157 17.95 21.27 -13.16
N GLY A 158 18.38 20.11 -13.66
CA GLY A 158 17.48 19.05 -14.03
C GLY A 158 18.20 17.83 -14.61
N PRO A 159 17.47 16.78 -14.98
CA PRO A 159 18.04 15.64 -15.68
C PRO A 159 18.54 16.04 -17.09
N PRO A 160 19.37 15.20 -17.73
CA PRO A 160 19.75 15.40 -19.12
C PRO A 160 18.52 15.67 -19.99
N PHE A 161 18.60 16.70 -20.84
CA PHE A 161 17.51 17.16 -21.71
C PHE A 161 16.21 17.59 -21.01
N MET A 162 16.21 17.72 -19.67
CA MET A 162 15.00 17.94 -18.85
C MET A 162 13.95 16.83 -18.99
N GLU A 163 14.37 15.63 -19.39
CA GLU A 163 13.48 14.49 -19.57
C GLU A 163 13.48 13.56 -18.35
N LYS A 164 12.33 12.93 -18.08
CA LYS A 164 12.23 11.92 -17.01
C LYS A 164 13.21 10.78 -17.30
N THR A 165 13.99 10.40 -16.29
CA THR A 165 14.94 9.29 -16.39
C THR A 165 14.62 8.16 -15.42
N ARG A 166 14.84 6.93 -15.88
CA ARG A 166 14.77 5.69 -15.08
C ARG A 166 15.89 5.56 -14.05
N GLN A 167 16.97 6.35 -14.19
CA GLN A 167 18.06 6.39 -13.21
C GLN A 167 17.67 7.11 -11.91
N CYS A 168 16.63 7.94 -11.93
CA CYS A 168 16.10 8.54 -10.71
C CYS A 168 15.44 7.46 -9.85
N ILE A 169 15.95 7.26 -8.64
CA ILE A 169 15.42 6.29 -7.67
C ILE A 169 14.43 6.90 -6.68
N GLY A 170 14.08 8.18 -6.82
CA GLY A 170 13.09 8.84 -5.96
C GLY A 170 13.52 9.05 -4.51
N CYS A 171 14.82 8.99 -4.19
CA CYS A 171 15.34 8.98 -2.81
C CYS A 171 15.06 10.24 -1.96
N GLY A 172 14.62 11.36 -2.54
CA GLY A 172 14.32 12.59 -1.80
C GLY A 172 15.53 13.34 -1.19
N ALA A 173 16.76 12.87 -1.40
CA ALA A 173 17.93 13.56 -0.85
C ALA A 173 18.09 14.99 -1.40
N CYS A 174 17.79 15.18 -2.69
CA CYS A 174 17.86 16.48 -3.37
C CYS A 174 16.85 17.51 -2.84
N THR A 175 15.67 17.07 -2.39
CA THR A 175 14.63 17.93 -1.81
C THR A 175 14.98 18.28 -0.38
N SER A 176 15.49 17.32 0.39
CA SER A 176 15.90 17.51 1.79
C SER A 176 17.01 18.56 1.96
N VAL A 177 17.94 18.67 0.99
CA VAL A 177 19.04 19.66 1.04
C VAL A 177 18.70 20.98 0.35
N CYS A 178 17.50 21.16 -0.21
CA CYS A 178 17.17 22.35 -0.98
C CYS A 178 16.84 23.53 -0.05
N PRO A 179 17.62 24.62 -0.05
CA PRO A 179 17.42 25.73 0.88
C PRO A 179 16.18 26.57 0.55
N THR A 180 15.67 26.51 -0.69
CA THR A 180 14.56 27.33 -1.16
C THR A 180 13.29 26.55 -1.47
N GLY A 181 13.30 25.22 -1.29
CA GLY A 181 12.18 24.36 -1.68
C GLY A 181 11.97 24.26 -3.19
N ALA A 182 12.94 24.66 -4.02
CA ALA A 182 12.79 24.66 -5.49
C ALA A 182 12.64 23.28 -6.13
N ILE A 183 12.95 22.21 -5.39
CA ILE A 183 12.76 20.83 -5.82
C ILE A 183 11.96 20.12 -4.74
N GLU A 184 10.83 19.56 -5.15
CA GLU A 184 9.84 18.94 -4.27
C GLU A 184 9.62 17.49 -4.70
N ILE A 185 9.27 16.64 -3.73
CA ILE A 185 8.80 15.29 -4.05
C ILE A 185 7.31 15.42 -4.31
N VAL A 186 6.94 15.40 -5.58
CA VAL A 186 5.55 15.23 -5.99
C VAL A 186 5.36 13.74 -6.18
N LEU A 187 4.80 13.06 -5.17
CA LEU A 187 4.47 11.65 -5.29
C LEU A 187 3.41 11.52 -6.39
N GLU A 188 3.66 10.66 -7.39
CA GLU A 188 2.67 10.35 -8.45
C GLU A 188 1.51 9.46 -7.92
N GLU A 189 1.48 9.20 -6.62
CA GLU A 189 0.32 8.76 -5.85
C GLU A 189 0.25 9.67 -4.62
N ALA A 190 -0.89 10.29 -4.37
CA ALA A 190 -1.10 11.19 -3.25
C ALA A 190 -1.03 10.46 -1.89
N GLY A 191 0.17 10.10 -1.46
CA GLY A 191 0.48 9.75 -0.09
C GLY A 191 0.36 11.02 0.74
N VAL A 192 -0.77 11.16 1.40
CA VAL A 192 -1.10 12.32 2.22
C VAL A 192 -0.09 12.39 3.38
N TYR A 193 0.59 13.53 3.50
CA TYR A 193 1.37 14.03 4.66
C TYR A 193 2.89 13.78 4.73
N GLN A 194 3.59 14.81 5.24
CA GLN A 194 5.04 14.91 5.40
C GLN A 194 5.59 14.07 6.56
N ALA A 195 6.82 13.59 6.35
CA ALA A 195 7.55 12.58 7.09
C ALA A 195 7.80 12.82 8.59
N LYS A 196 7.88 11.72 9.34
CA LYS A 196 8.80 11.56 10.49
C LYS A 196 10.08 10.84 10.03
N PRO A 197 11.21 10.91 10.78
CA PRO A 197 12.51 10.38 10.34
C PRO A 197 12.56 8.86 10.08
N LEU A 198 11.54 8.13 10.56
CA LEU A 198 11.29 6.72 10.29
C LEU A 198 9.78 6.55 9.99
N GLY A 199 9.28 7.31 9.02
CA GLY A 199 7.89 7.27 8.59
C GLY A 199 7.53 5.96 7.88
N PRO A 200 6.24 5.75 7.55
CA PRO A 200 5.71 4.54 6.88
C PRO A 200 6.27 4.30 5.46
N THR A 201 7.13 5.19 4.96
CA THR A 201 7.79 5.11 3.65
C THR A 201 9.28 4.82 3.75
N ALA A 202 9.81 4.65 4.97
CA ALA A 202 11.18 4.18 5.15
C ALA A 202 11.26 2.70 4.75
N ALA A 203 12.26 2.34 3.93
CA ALA A 203 12.46 0.95 3.54
C ALA A 203 12.72 0.03 4.74
N ILE A 204 13.27 0.55 5.84
CA ILE A 204 13.34 -0.15 7.13
C ILE A 204 12.30 0.45 8.09
N TYR A 205 11.36 -0.36 8.56
CA TYR A 205 10.27 0.10 9.41
C TYR A 205 9.78 -0.97 10.39
N VAL A 206 9.01 -0.54 11.40
CA VAL A 206 8.24 -1.44 12.26
C VAL A 206 6.76 -1.24 11.91
N PRO A 207 5.98 -2.30 11.58
CA PRO A 207 4.62 -2.13 11.06
C PRO A 207 3.71 -1.26 11.94
N THR A 208 3.76 -1.47 13.27
CA THR A 208 3.13 -0.60 14.27
C THR A 208 3.96 -0.59 15.55
N LEU A 209 3.76 0.42 16.40
CA LEU A 209 4.46 0.50 17.69
C LEU A 209 4.11 -0.66 18.65
N GLN A 210 3.00 -1.36 18.38
CA GLN A 210 2.49 -2.50 19.15
C GLN A 210 2.71 -3.84 18.42
N ALA A 211 3.49 -3.88 17.35
CA ALA A 211 3.76 -5.12 16.60
C ALA A 211 4.31 -6.24 17.50
N VAL A 212 3.90 -7.48 17.23
CA VAL A 212 4.36 -8.69 17.94
C VAL A 212 4.73 -9.75 16.90
N PRO A 213 6.00 -10.18 16.80
CA PRO A 213 7.16 -9.64 17.53
C PRO A 213 7.47 -8.19 17.12
N ARG A 214 7.97 -7.38 18.07
CA ARG A 214 8.31 -5.97 17.83
C ARG A 214 9.69 -5.83 17.20
N VAL A 215 9.85 -6.38 16.00
CA VAL A 215 11.09 -6.37 15.23
C VAL A 215 10.93 -5.50 13.97
N PRO A 216 11.97 -4.73 13.58
CA PRO A 216 11.94 -4.01 12.32
C PRO A 216 12.08 -4.97 11.14
N VAL A 217 11.50 -4.60 10.01
CA VAL A 217 11.61 -5.32 8.73
C VAL A 217 12.19 -4.38 7.67
N ILE A 218 12.92 -4.94 6.71
CA ILE A 218 13.39 -4.21 5.53
C ILE A 218 12.52 -4.64 4.36
N ASP A 219 11.77 -3.69 3.80
CA ASP A 219 11.09 -3.86 2.52
C ASP A 219 12.13 -3.80 1.40
N THR A 220 12.37 -4.95 0.77
CA THR A 220 13.33 -5.14 -0.32
C THR A 220 12.93 -4.35 -1.56
N ASP A 221 11.64 -4.17 -1.82
CA ASP A 221 11.15 -3.46 -3.00
C ASP A 221 11.34 -1.94 -2.90
N SER A 222 11.40 -1.41 -1.68
CA SER A 222 11.67 0.01 -1.40
C SER A 222 13.15 0.29 -1.10
N CYS A 223 13.90 -0.69 -0.60
CA CYS A 223 15.28 -0.52 -0.17
C CYS A 223 16.23 -0.22 -1.33
N ILE A 224 16.94 0.92 -1.26
CA ILE A 224 17.89 1.36 -2.29
C ILE A 224 18.96 0.29 -2.56
N ARG A 225 19.42 -0.43 -1.51
CA ARG A 225 20.45 -1.46 -1.64
C ARG A 225 20.02 -2.61 -2.54
N PHE A 226 18.86 -3.20 -2.27
CA PHE A 226 18.31 -4.30 -3.07
C PHE A 226 17.93 -3.83 -4.48
N ARG A 227 17.23 -2.70 -4.61
CA ARG A 227 16.86 -2.14 -5.93
C ARG A 227 18.03 -1.79 -6.84
N GLN A 228 19.17 -1.37 -6.28
CA GLN A 228 20.37 -1.08 -7.06
C GLN A 228 21.05 -2.36 -7.55
N GLN A 229 21.09 -3.41 -6.72
CA GLN A 229 21.64 -4.71 -7.11
C GLN A 229 20.88 -5.30 -8.30
N ASP A 230 19.55 -5.26 -8.28
CA ASP A 230 18.69 -5.74 -9.38
C ASP A 230 18.94 -5.02 -10.71
N ARG A 231 19.23 -3.71 -10.66
CA ARG A 231 19.44 -2.88 -11.85
C ARG A 231 20.88 -2.92 -12.38
N THR A 232 21.82 -3.32 -11.53
CA THR A 232 23.26 -3.30 -11.86
C THR A 232 23.86 -4.69 -11.96
N ASN A 233 23.06 -5.75 -11.78
CA ASN A 233 23.52 -7.14 -11.83
C ASN A 233 24.68 -7.39 -10.83
N GLY A 234 24.60 -6.76 -9.66
CA GLY A 234 25.64 -6.83 -8.63
C GLY A 234 26.91 -6.01 -8.90
N ALA A 235 26.94 -5.15 -9.93
CA ALA A 235 28.13 -4.36 -10.26
C ALA A 235 28.47 -3.24 -9.25
N ILE A 236 27.53 -2.85 -8.40
CA ILE A 236 27.75 -1.86 -7.33
C ILE A 236 27.62 -2.57 -5.98
N ALA A 237 28.76 -2.98 -5.42
CA ALA A 237 28.83 -3.67 -4.13
C ALA A 237 28.51 -2.75 -2.93
N ASP A 238 28.73 -1.44 -3.08
CA ASP A 238 28.61 -0.45 -2.01
C ASP A 238 27.33 0.40 -2.15
N ALA A 239 26.18 -0.26 -2.18
CA ALA A 239 24.90 0.43 -2.10
C ALA A 239 24.63 0.98 -0.68
N CYS A 240 23.54 1.73 -0.51
CA CYS A 240 23.15 2.36 0.76
C CYS A 240 23.21 1.39 1.96
N GLY A 241 24.03 1.70 2.98
CA GLY A 241 24.19 0.94 4.22
C GLY A 241 23.92 1.76 5.49
N ALA A 242 23.21 2.89 5.36
CA ALA A 242 23.04 3.86 6.44
C ALA A 242 22.42 3.23 7.71
N CYS A 243 21.40 2.38 7.54
CA CYS A 243 20.78 1.69 8.67
C CYS A 243 21.75 0.73 9.37
N GLN A 244 22.56 -0.01 8.61
CA GLN A 244 23.58 -0.93 9.16
C GLN A 244 24.66 -0.17 9.94
N MET A 245 25.15 0.96 9.42
CA MET A 245 26.15 1.81 10.10
C MET A 245 25.63 2.43 11.39
N LEU A 246 24.33 2.75 11.47
CA LEU A 246 23.69 3.35 12.65
C LEU A 246 23.23 2.31 13.68
N CYS A 247 23.14 1.03 13.31
CA CYS A 247 22.64 -0.02 14.18
C CYS A 247 23.73 -0.50 15.15
N GLU A 248 23.74 0.04 16.36
CA GLU A 248 24.70 -0.37 17.42
C GLU A 248 24.63 -1.87 17.76
N ALA A 249 23.44 -2.47 17.61
CA ALA A 249 23.24 -3.90 17.86
C ALA A 249 23.82 -4.80 16.75
N ASN A 250 24.23 -4.24 15.62
CA ASN A 250 24.69 -4.96 14.43
C ASN A 250 23.69 -6.03 13.95
N ALA A 251 22.39 -5.75 14.07
CA ALA A 251 21.32 -6.69 13.75
C ALA A 251 20.91 -6.69 12.27
N ILE A 252 21.43 -5.75 11.47
CA ILE A 252 21.08 -5.62 10.05
C ILE A 252 22.04 -6.48 9.23
N ASP A 253 21.47 -7.53 8.65
CA ASP A 253 22.14 -8.43 7.71
C ASP A 253 21.43 -8.34 6.35
N PHE A 254 22.16 -7.94 5.32
CA PHE A 254 21.64 -7.84 3.96
C PHE A 254 21.84 -9.13 3.16
N ASP A 255 22.62 -10.08 3.69
CA ASP A 255 22.90 -11.37 3.06
C ASP A 255 22.03 -12.49 3.66
N GLN A 256 21.04 -12.13 4.48
CA GLN A 256 20.07 -13.06 5.04
C GLN A 256 19.21 -13.67 3.92
N GLU A 257 19.15 -15.00 3.87
CA GLU A 257 18.36 -15.77 2.90
C GLU A 257 17.11 -16.39 3.56
N ASP A 258 16.14 -16.75 2.74
CA ASP A 258 14.94 -17.46 3.17
C ASP A 258 15.29 -18.86 3.71
N GLU A 259 14.79 -19.18 4.91
CA GLU A 259 14.90 -20.52 5.51
C GLU A 259 13.61 -21.30 5.25
N PHE A 260 13.74 -22.46 4.60
CA PHE A 260 12.63 -23.37 4.37
C PHE A 260 12.53 -24.37 5.53
N LEU A 261 11.37 -24.38 6.20
CA LEU A 261 11.07 -25.27 7.31
C LEU A 261 10.06 -26.34 6.89
N ASP A 262 10.45 -27.61 7.01
CA ASP A 262 9.54 -28.74 6.81
C ASP A 262 8.81 -29.07 8.12
N LEU A 263 7.48 -28.94 8.12
CA LEU A 263 6.63 -29.18 9.29
C LEU A 263 5.59 -30.26 8.99
N ASP A 264 5.63 -31.35 9.77
CA ASP A 264 4.60 -32.38 9.75
C ASP A 264 3.37 -31.93 10.54
N VAL A 265 2.28 -31.61 9.83
CA VAL A 265 1.03 -31.11 10.42
C VAL A 265 -0.17 -32.00 10.07
N GLY A 266 -1.05 -32.24 11.04
CA GLY A 266 -2.28 -33.04 10.83
C GLY A 266 -3.53 -32.22 10.49
N ALA A 267 -3.48 -30.90 10.68
CA ALA A 267 -4.57 -29.98 10.36
C ALA A 267 -4.03 -28.60 10.01
N ILE A 268 -4.72 -27.91 9.09
CA ILE A 268 -4.38 -26.58 8.59
C ILE A 268 -5.60 -25.67 8.75
N VAL A 269 -5.40 -24.45 9.25
CA VAL A 269 -6.45 -23.44 9.36
C VAL A 269 -6.11 -22.24 8.50
N VAL A 270 -6.91 -21.99 7.47
CA VAL A 270 -6.76 -20.84 6.57
C VAL A 270 -7.47 -19.64 7.18
N ALA A 271 -6.69 -18.66 7.61
CA ALA A 271 -7.14 -17.44 8.28
C ALA A 271 -6.55 -16.18 7.63
N THR A 272 -6.36 -16.19 6.30
CA THR A 272 -5.67 -15.14 5.53
C THR A 272 -6.42 -13.81 5.44
N GLY A 273 -7.62 -13.71 6.03
CA GLY A 273 -8.31 -12.43 6.19
C GLY A 273 -8.99 -11.95 4.90
N PHE A 274 -8.85 -10.67 4.61
CA PHE A 274 -9.47 -9.96 3.49
C PHE A 274 -8.59 -8.78 3.06
N GLU A 275 -8.92 -8.19 1.91
CA GLU A 275 -8.36 -6.92 1.48
C GLU A 275 -9.44 -5.87 1.23
N MET A 276 -9.07 -4.59 1.32
CA MET A 276 -9.99 -3.49 1.01
C MET A 276 -10.07 -3.30 -0.50
N TRP A 277 -11.29 -3.19 -1.01
CA TRP A 277 -11.52 -2.95 -2.42
C TRP A 277 -11.08 -1.55 -2.85
N ASP A 278 -10.45 -1.46 -4.02
CA ASP A 278 -9.94 -0.23 -4.60
C ASP A 278 -11.06 0.69 -5.12
N ALA A 279 -11.27 1.81 -4.42
CA ALA A 279 -12.27 2.81 -4.76
C ALA A 279 -12.01 3.55 -6.09
N THR A 280 -10.78 3.54 -6.63
CA THR A 280 -10.47 4.22 -7.91
C THR A 280 -11.28 3.65 -9.08
N LYS A 281 -11.73 2.39 -8.96
CA LYS A 281 -12.56 1.69 -9.94
C LYS A 281 -13.96 2.30 -10.09
N LEU A 282 -14.43 3.09 -9.11
CA LEU A 282 -15.69 3.84 -9.19
C LEU A 282 -15.45 5.32 -9.43
N SER A 283 -15.38 5.70 -10.70
CA SER A 283 -15.08 7.07 -11.12
C SER A 283 -16.08 8.12 -10.60
N GLN A 284 -17.31 7.72 -10.30
CA GLN A 284 -18.35 8.60 -9.75
C GLN A 284 -17.99 9.17 -8.36
N TYR A 285 -17.12 8.50 -7.61
CA TYR A 285 -16.70 8.97 -6.28
C TYR A 285 -15.47 9.88 -6.30
N SER A 286 -14.90 10.14 -7.48
CA SER A 286 -13.76 11.05 -7.65
C SER A 286 -12.57 10.75 -6.72
N TYR A 287 -12.45 9.53 -6.22
CA TYR A 287 -11.33 9.10 -5.38
C TYR A 287 -10.01 9.29 -6.12
N GLY A 288 -9.01 9.87 -5.45
CA GLY A 288 -7.74 10.29 -6.05
C GLY A 288 -7.75 11.67 -6.74
N LYS A 289 -8.92 12.30 -6.98
CA LYS A 289 -8.98 13.67 -7.53
C LYS A 289 -8.86 14.77 -6.47
N SER A 290 -9.10 14.44 -5.21
CA SER A 290 -8.92 15.33 -4.06
C SER A 290 -8.34 14.54 -2.88
N PRO A 291 -7.36 15.09 -2.14
CA PRO A 291 -6.76 14.42 -0.98
C PRO A 291 -7.71 14.35 0.23
N ASN A 292 -8.86 15.03 0.17
CA ASN A 292 -9.89 15.00 1.22
C ASN A 292 -11.00 13.98 0.94
N ILE A 293 -10.90 13.20 -0.15
CA ILE A 293 -11.74 12.02 -0.40
C ILE A 293 -10.90 10.81 0.02
N ILE A 294 -11.28 10.19 1.14
CA ILE A 294 -10.53 9.09 1.75
C ILE A 294 -11.41 7.86 1.89
N THR A 295 -10.79 6.69 2.01
CA THR A 295 -11.46 5.43 2.34
C THR A 295 -11.69 5.30 3.84
N GLY A 296 -12.61 4.39 4.21
CA GLY A 296 -12.84 4.03 5.61
C GLY A 296 -11.57 3.55 6.32
N LEU A 297 -10.68 2.82 5.64
CA LEU A 297 -9.43 2.34 6.24
C LEU A 297 -8.42 3.47 6.45
N GLU A 298 -8.30 4.41 5.52
CA GLU A 298 -7.47 5.61 5.69
C GLU A 298 -7.96 6.45 6.88
N PHE A 299 -9.29 6.59 7.02
CA PHE A 299 -9.88 7.24 8.19
C PHE A 299 -9.50 6.54 9.51
N GLU A 300 -9.48 5.20 9.55
CA GLU A 300 -9.01 4.47 10.73
C GLU A 300 -7.56 4.83 11.08
N ARG A 301 -6.69 4.98 10.07
CA ARG A 301 -5.30 5.39 10.31
C ARG A 301 -5.21 6.81 10.87
N LEU A 302 -6.01 7.75 10.37
CA LEU A 302 -6.07 9.12 10.89
C LEU A 302 -6.59 9.17 12.34
N SER A 303 -7.68 8.46 12.61
CA SER A 303 -8.31 8.50 13.93
C SER A 303 -7.54 7.71 15.00
N ASN A 304 -6.60 6.84 14.61
CA ASN A 304 -5.78 6.05 15.52
C ASN A 304 -4.69 6.91 16.21
N ALA A 305 -4.56 6.81 17.54
CA ALA A 305 -3.57 7.55 18.32
C ALA A 305 -2.11 7.26 17.94
N GLY A 306 -1.81 6.03 17.51
CA GLY A 306 -0.51 5.63 16.96
C GLY A 306 -0.42 5.82 15.44
N GLY A 307 -1.42 6.47 14.83
CA GLY A 307 -1.47 6.81 13.42
C GLY A 307 -0.61 8.02 13.05
N PRO A 308 -0.54 8.36 11.75
CA PRO A 308 0.29 9.45 11.25
C PRO A 308 -0.06 10.82 11.83
N THR A 309 -1.33 11.06 12.17
CA THR A 309 -1.82 12.33 12.73
C THR A 309 -1.97 12.30 14.26
N GLY A 310 -1.44 11.27 14.94
CA GLY A 310 -1.55 11.16 16.40
C GLY A 310 -3.00 10.98 16.90
N GLY A 311 -3.92 10.56 16.03
CA GLY A 311 -5.33 10.39 16.34
C GLY A 311 -6.22 11.59 16.03
N GLU A 312 -5.66 12.65 15.44
CA GLU A 312 -6.44 13.79 14.95
C GLU A 312 -7.02 13.54 13.55
N ILE A 313 -8.27 13.96 13.36
CA ILE A 313 -8.96 13.90 12.07
C ILE A 313 -8.74 15.24 11.37
N LEU A 314 -7.86 15.25 10.37
CA LEU A 314 -7.40 16.45 9.67
C LEU A 314 -7.61 16.32 8.17
N LEU A 315 -7.84 17.46 7.52
CA LEU A 315 -7.79 17.65 6.07
C LEU A 315 -6.33 17.67 5.60
N ALA A 316 -6.13 17.57 4.29
CA ALA A 316 -4.81 17.58 3.65
C ALA A 316 -3.95 18.81 3.99
N ASP A 317 -4.59 19.94 4.28
CA ASP A 317 -3.94 21.19 4.67
C ASP A 317 -3.72 21.34 6.19
N GLY A 318 -4.02 20.29 6.97
CA GLY A 318 -3.83 20.24 8.42
C GLY A 318 -4.98 20.85 9.23
N ARG A 319 -6.03 21.37 8.61
CA ARG A 319 -7.21 21.89 9.34
C ARG A 319 -8.16 20.77 9.74
N LYS A 320 -8.98 20.98 10.77
CA LYS A 320 -10.07 20.06 11.11
C LYS A 320 -11.23 20.26 10.14
N PRO A 321 -11.90 19.18 9.66
CA PRO A 321 -13.09 19.32 8.85
C PRO A 321 -14.24 19.90 9.70
N GLU A 322 -15.05 20.77 9.11
CA GLU A 322 -16.28 21.30 9.73
C GLU A 322 -17.51 20.49 9.29
N ARG A 323 -17.47 19.91 8.09
CA ARG A 323 -18.52 19.05 7.55
C ARG A 323 -17.90 17.81 6.91
N VAL A 324 -18.43 16.63 7.21
CA VAL A 324 -17.97 15.33 6.69
C VAL A 324 -19.14 14.55 6.12
N ALA A 325 -18.99 13.95 4.95
CA ALA A 325 -19.93 12.97 4.43
C ALA A 325 -19.32 11.57 4.45
N VAL A 326 -20.10 10.58 4.86
CA VAL A 326 -19.75 9.16 4.82
C VAL A 326 -20.67 8.45 3.84
N ILE A 327 -20.09 7.73 2.87
CA ILE A 327 -20.84 7.07 1.79
C ILE A 327 -20.75 5.57 2.00
N HIS A 328 -21.90 4.92 2.23
CA HIS A 328 -22.00 3.47 2.42
C HIS A 328 -21.96 2.71 1.09
N CYS A 329 -21.69 1.41 1.20
CA CYS A 329 -21.80 0.46 0.10
C CYS A 329 -20.93 0.82 -1.12
N VAL A 330 -19.77 1.45 -0.90
CA VAL A 330 -18.83 1.75 -1.99
C VAL A 330 -18.21 0.43 -2.46
N GLY A 331 -18.56 -0.03 -3.67
CA GLY A 331 -18.09 -1.30 -4.22
C GLY A 331 -18.80 -2.55 -3.67
N SER A 332 -19.85 -2.40 -2.86
CA SER A 332 -20.68 -3.52 -2.35
C SER A 332 -22.14 -3.30 -2.70
N ARG A 333 -22.88 -4.39 -2.91
CA ARG A 333 -24.28 -4.33 -3.40
C ARG A 333 -24.39 -3.52 -4.69
N ASP A 334 -23.41 -3.70 -5.58
CA ASP A 334 -23.28 -3.00 -6.85
C ASP A 334 -22.97 -4.01 -7.96
N HIS A 335 -23.81 -4.05 -9.00
CA HIS A 335 -23.62 -4.94 -10.14
C HIS A 335 -22.37 -4.58 -10.98
N ASN A 336 -21.84 -3.36 -10.84
CA ASN A 336 -20.61 -2.94 -11.49
C ASN A 336 -19.35 -3.27 -10.67
N ALA A 337 -19.51 -3.80 -9.45
CA ALA A 337 -18.44 -4.24 -8.58
C ALA A 337 -18.86 -5.57 -7.92
N HIS A 338 -19.16 -5.57 -6.62
CA HIS A 338 -19.57 -6.76 -5.89
C HIS A 338 -21.06 -6.76 -5.56
N GLU A 339 -21.78 -7.83 -5.91
CA GLU A 339 -23.22 -7.95 -5.62
C GLU A 339 -23.51 -8.23 -4.13
N TYR A 340 -22.52 -8.74 -3.39
CA TYR A 340 -22.67 -9.06 -1.97
C TYR A 340 -22.54 -7.82 -1.07
N CYS A 341 -22.94 -7.99 0.19
CA CYS A 341 -22.74 -7.00 1.24
C CYS A 341 -21.49 -7.32 2.05
N SER A 342 -20.61 -6.33 2.25
CA SER A 342 -19.41 -6.47 3.09
C SER A 342 -19.67 -6.60 4.59
N ARG A 343 -20.94 -6.58 5.04
CA ARG A 343 -21.44 -6.76 6.43
C ARG A 343 -20.93 -5.78 7.51
N ILE A 344 -19.71 -5.26 7.40
CA ILE A 344 -19.06 -4.43 8.43
C ILE A 344 -19.17 -2.92 8.17
N CYS A 345 -19.44 -2.52 6.92
CA CYS A 345 -19.35 -1.12 6.50
C CYS A 345 -20.35 -0.19 7.19
N CYS A 346 -21.58 -0.65 7.41
CA CYS A 346 -22.56 0.15 8.17
C CYS A 346 -22.05 0.49 9.57
N MET A 347 -21.53 -0.52 10.29
CA MET A 347 -21.11 -0.35 11.68
C MET A 347 -19.83 0.46 11.84
N TYR A 348 -18.82 0.23 10.97
CA TYR A 348 -17.64 1.09 11.04
C TYR A 348 -17.97 2.51 10.60
N SER A 349 -18.89 2.73 9.65
CA SER A 349 -19.30 4.09 9.23
C SER A 349 -19.93 4.86 10.39
N LEU A 350 -20.88 4.22 11.10
CA LEU A 350 -21.47 4.78 12.32
C LEU A 350 -20.42 5.10 13.39
N LYS A 351 -19.44 4.20 13.57
CA LYS A 351 -18.31 4.43 14.48
C LYS A 351 -17.47 5.62 14.03
N GLN A 352 -17.20 5.75 12.74
CA GLN A 352 -16.43 6.87 12.19
C GLN A 352 -17.20 8.18 12.32
N ALA A 353 -18.51 8.19 12.08
CA ALA A 353 -19.38 9.34 12.33
C ALA A 353 -19.35 9.78 13.79
N HIS A 354 -19.47 8.83 14.73
CA HIS A 354 -19.30 9.07 16.16
C HIS A 354 -17.94 9.73 16.48
N LEU A 355 -16.85 9.17 15.94
CA LEU A 355 -15.49 9.67 16.17
C LEU A 355 -15.27 11.07 15.58
N VAL A 356 -15.85 11.37 14.41
CA VAL A 356 -15.83 12.71 13.83
C VAL A 356 -16.54 13.69 14.76
N ARG A 357 -17.76 13.37 15.20
CA ARG A 357 -18.54 14.21 16.13
C ARG A 357 -17.78 14.49 17.42
N ASP A 358 -17.23 13.44 18.04
CA ASP A 358 -16.52 13.52 19.32
C ASP A 358 -15.21 14.33 19.21
N LYS A 359 -14.41 14.11 18.16
CA LYS A 359 -13.06 14.70 18.06
C LYS A 359 -12.99 16.06 17.38
N THR A 360 -13.92 16.36 16.47
CA THR A 360 -13.90 17.61 15.69
C THR A 360 -15.13 18.49 15.91
N GLY A 361 -16.25 17.93 16.39
CA GLY A 361 -17.52 18.65 16.48
C GLY A 361 -18.18 18.91 15.12
N ALA A 362 -17.66 18.35 14.03
CA ALA A 362 -18.15 18.58 12.68
C ALA A 362 -19.60 18.11 12.49
N GLU A 363 -20.29 18.67 11.52
CA GLU A 363 -21.54 18.08 11.02
C GLU A 363 -21.23 16.84 10.19
N VAL A 364 -21.97 15.76 10.41
CA VAL A 364 -21.77 14.49 9.70
C VAL A 364 -23.03 14.11 8.92
N TYR A 365 -22.83 13.69 7.68
CA TYR A 365 -23.88 13.25 6.76
C TYR A 365 -23.63 11.80 6.35
N GLU A 366 -24.56 10.90 6.66
CA GLU A 366 -24.48 9.47 6.35
C GLU A 366 -25.37 9.14 5.14
N PHE A 367 -24.77 8.74 4.02
CA PHE A 367 -25.49 8.34 2.81
C PHE A 367 -25.55 6.82 2.72
N TYR A 368 -26.72 6.24 2.98
CA TYR A 368 -26.91 4.79 3.06
C TYR A 368 -28.20 4.31 2.37
N MET A 369 -28.21 3.05 1.91
CA MET A 369 -29.42 2.40 1.38
C MET A 369 -30.25 1.77 2.50
N ASP A 370 -29.62 0.85 3.24
CA ASP A 370 -30.18 0.16 4.40
C ASP A 370 -29.13 0.14 5.51
N MET A 371 -29.54 0.41 6.75
CA MET A 371 -28.65 0.30 7.90
C MET A 371 -28.65 -1.15 8.38
N ARG A 372 -27.49 -1.82 8.34
CA ARG A 372 -27.34 -3.24 8.70
C ARG A 372 -26.69 -3.41 10.07
N ALA A 373 -27.39 -2.97 11.10
CA ALA A 373 -26.97 -3.02 12.51
C ALA A 373 -27.44 -4.31 13.22
N PHE A 374 -27.05 -5.48 12.69
CA PHE A 374 -27.67 -6.77 13.08
C PHE A 374 -27.05 -7.48 14.30
N GLY A 375 -25.91 -7.01 14.81
CA GLY A 375 -25.22 -7.60 15.96
C GLY A 375 -25.83 -7.17 17.30
N LYS A 376 -25.39 -7.81 18.40
CA LYS A 376 -25.83 -7.43 19.74
C LYS A 376 -25.33 -6.02 20.08
N GLY A 377 -26.24 -5.10 20.42
CA GLY A 377 -25.89 -3.71 20.74
C GLY A 377 -25.71 -2.82 19.51
N TYR A 378 -25.90 -3.34 18.29
CA TYR A 378 -25.61 -2.59 17.07
C TYR A 378 -26.74 -1.60 16.74
N GLU A 379 -27.99 -2.01 16.92
CA GLU A 379 -29.14 -1.12 16.74
C GLU A 379 -29.11 0.01 17.78
N GLU A 380 -28.81 -0.32 19.03
CA GLU A 380 -28.67 0.66 20.11
C GLU A 380 -27.52 1.65 19.84
N PHE A 381 -26.45 1.18 19.17
CA PHE A 381 -25.37 2.06 18.72
C PHE A 381 -25.80 2.95 17.55
N TYR A 382 -26.61 2.44 16.61
CA TYR A 382 -27.19 3.23 15.55
C TYR A 382 -28.10 4.34 16.10
N GLU A 383 -29.02 4.02 17.02
CA GLU A 383 -29.87 5.00 17.70
C GLU A 383 -29.04 6.09 18.39
N ARG A 384 -27.99 5.69 19.12
CA ARG A 384 -27.08 6.63 19.78
C ARG A 384 -26.44 7.60 18.78
N VAL A 385 -25.95 7.12 17.64
CA VAL A 385 -25.32 7.98 16.62
C VAL A 385 -26.34 8.96 16.02
N GLN A 386 -27.61 8.58 15.92
CA GLN A 386 -28.68 9.52 15.54
C GLN A 386 -28.90 10.60 16.61
N GLU A 387 -28.90 10.23 17.90
CA GLU A 387 -29.04 11.16 19.02
C GLU A 387 -27.87 12.17 19.11
N GLU A 388 -26.68 11.79 18.61
CA GLU A 388 -25.51 12.67 18.53
C GLU A 388 -25.63 13.75 17.43
N GLY A 389 -26.74 13.75 16.67
CA GLY A 389 -27.07 14.75 15.66
C GLY A 389 -26.47 14.49 14.28
N VAL A 390 -26.13 13.24 13.97
CA VAL A 390 -25.69 12.82 12.63
C VAL A 390 -26.88 12.82 11.66
N VAL A 391 -26.71 13.44 10.50
CA VAL A 391 -27.75 13.54 9.47
C VAL A 391 -27.79 12.26 8.66
N MET A 392 -28.87 11.49 8.81
CA MET A 392 -29.08 10.22 8.13
C MET A 392 -29.84 10.43 6.81
N VAL A 393 -29.15 10.29 5.67
CA VAL A 393 -29.74 10.37 4.33
C VAL A 393 -29.97 8.96 3.80
N ARG A 394 -31.25 8.56 3.70
CA ARG A 394 -31.62 7.26 3.13
C ARG A 394 -31.57 7.32 1.61
N GLY A 395 -30.36 7.28 1.08
CA GLY A 395 -30.04 7.34 -0.33
C GLY A 395 -28.59 6.94 -0.55
N ARG A 396 -28.32 6.20 -1.64
CA ARG A 396 -26.93 6.00 -2.06
C ARG A 396 -26.36 7.36 -2.48
N GLY A 397 -25.18 7.72 -1.94
CA GLY A 397 -24.39 8.81 -2.51
C GLY A 397 -24.07 8.44 -3.96
N ALA A 398 -24.69 9.15 -4.90
CA ALA A 398 -24.64 8.84 -6.32
C ALA A 398 -23.28 9.24 -6.92
N GLU A 399 -22.78 10.42 -6.53
CA GLU A 399 -21.52 10.95 -7.03
C GLU A 399 -20.89 11.93 -6.03
N VAL A 400 -19.59 12.16 -6.21
CA VAL A 400 -18.79 13.18 -5.51
C VAL A 400 -18.16 14.10 -6.56
N GLU A 401 -18.51 15.37 -6.52
CA GLU A 401 -17.94 16.42 -7.35
C GLU A 401 -16.91 17.24 -6.53
N VAL A 402 -15.74 17.50 -7.12
CA VAL A 402 -14.74 18.43 -6.56
C VAL A 402 -15.05 19.83 -7.07
N LEU A 403 -15.54 20.71 -6.20
CA LEU A 403 -15.94 22.06 -6.58
C LEU A 403 -14.71 22.97 -6.79
N PRO A 404 -14.81 24.05 -7.59
CA PRO A 404 -13.73 25.02 -7.77
C PRO A 404 -13.26 25.70 -6.48
N SER A 405 -14.09 25.70 -5.43
CA SER A 405 -13.75 26.20 -4.09
C SER A 405 -12.85 25.26 -3.29
N GLY A 406 -12.62 24.04 -3.77
CA GLY A 406 -11.93 22.97 -3.03
C GLY A 406 -12.85 22.14 -2.11
N LYS A 407 -14.12 22.52 -1.95
CA LYS A 407 -15.12 21.70 -1.24
C LYS A 407 -15.58 20.51 -2.08
N LEU A 408 -16.11 19.49 -1.41
CA LEU A 408 -16.61 18.27 -2.01
C LEU A 408 -18.13 18.27 -1.95
N ARG A 409 -18.80 18.11 -3.10
CA ARG A 409 -20.26 17.99 -3.16
C ARG A 409 -20.64 16.54 -3.31
N VAL A 410 -21.38 16.00 -2.34
CA VAL A 410 -21.98 14.67 -2.42
C VAL A 410 -23.44 14.81 -2.83
N THR A 411 -23.82 14.21 -3.94
CA THR A 411 -25.20 14.21 -4.45
C THR A 411 -25.82 12.84 -4.25
N GLY A 412 -27.09 12.78 -3.83
CA GLY A 412 -27.85 11.54 -3.69
C GLY A 412 -29.36 11.78 -3.78
N GLU A 413 -30.13 10.70 -3.88
CA GLU A 413 -31.59 10.77 -3.78
C GLU A 413 -32.04 10.31 -2.39
N ASP A 414 -32.66 11.21 -1.60
CA ASP A 414 -33.24 10.82 -0.33
C ASP A 414 -34.61 10.15 -0.58
N ALA A 415 -34.65 8.83 -0.38
CA ALA A 415 -35.83 8.01 -0.62
C ALA A 415 -36.99 8.34 0.33
N ASN A 416 -36.72 8.92 1.50
CA ASN A 416 -37.78 9.32 2.44
C ASN A 416 -38.42 10.65 2.03
N LEU A 417 -37.64 11.54 1.41
CA LEU A 417 -38.12 12.84 0.91
C LEU A 417 -38.59 12.80 -0.55
N GLY A 418 -38.17 11.79 -1.32
CA GLY A 418 -38.43 11.66 -2.75
C GLY A 418 -37.79 12.78 -3.58
N LYS A 419 -36.62 13.27 -3.15
CA LYS A 419 -35.93 14.41 -3.78
C LYS A 419 -34.43 14.19 -3.83
N LEU A 420 -33.81 14.79 -4.85
CA LEU A 420 -32.36 14.93 -4.91
C LEU A 420 -31.89 15.87 -3.80
N VAL A 421 -30.87 15.44 -3.07
CA VAL A 421 -30.20 16.19 -2.01
C VAL A 421 -28.71 16.28 -2.33
N ALA A 422 -28.10 17.38 -1.91
CA ALA A 422 -26.66 17.60 -2.05
C ALA A 422 -26.08 18.16 -0.76
N ALA A 423 -24.90 17.66 -0.37
CA ALA A 423 -24.16 18.13 0.80
C ALA A 423 -22.75 18.59 0.39
N ASP A 424 -22.45 19.87 0.64
CA ASP A 424 -21.13 20.45 0.44
C ASP A 424 -20.29 20.28 1.71
N VAL A 425 -19.31 19.39 1.65
CA VAL A 425 -18.48 18.97 2.79
C VAL A 425 -17.00 19.25 2.55
N ASP A 426 -16.22 19.20 3.62
CA ASP A 426 -14.78 19.40 3.55
C ASP A 426 -14.03 18.07 3.36
N MET A 427 -14.62 16.97 3.84
CA MET A 427 -14.09 15.61 3.73
C MET A 427 -15.19 14.61 3.34
N VAL A 428 -14.84 13.64 2.50
CA VAL A 428 -15.69 12.50 2.16
C VAL A 428 -14.98 11.21 2.59
N VAL A 429 -15.67 10.35 3.32
CA VAL A 429 -15.21 9.02 3.71
C VAL A 429 -15.98 7.96 2.91
N LEU A 430 -15.26 7.15 2.14
CA LEU A 430 -15.80 6.10 1.30
C LEU A 430 -15.75 4.77 2.05
N SER A 431 -16.91 4.23 2.40
CA SER A 431 -17.00 2.95 3.10
C SER A 431 -16.93 1.81 2.08
N THR A 432 -15.69 1.48 1.72
CA THR A 432 -15.35 0.50 0.68
C THR A 432 -15.65 -0.94 1.08
N ALA A 433 -15.87 -1.76 0.05
CA ALA A 433 -16.05 -3.19 0.17
C ALA A 433 -14.80 -3.90 0.68
N ILE A 434 -15.00 -5.11 1.20
CA ILE A 434 -13.91 -6.06 1.43
C ILE A 434 -14.02 -7.20 0.43
N GLU A 435 -12.89 -7.67 -0.06
CA GLU A 435 -12.79 -8.79 -0.99
C GLU A 435 -11.78 -9.83 -0.51
N ALA A 436 -11.78 -11.00 -1.15
CA ALA A 436 -10.79 -12.02 -0.87
C ALA A 436 -9.38 -11.49 -1.20
N PRO A 437 -8.34 -11.84 -0.41
CA PRO A 437 -6.97 -11.41 -0.67
C PRO A 437 -6.49 -11.71 -2.10
N HIS A 438 -5.59 -10.89 -2.64
CA HIS A 438 -5.04 -11.03 -3.99
C HIS A 438 -4.42 -12.42 -4.27
N ASP A 439 -3.86 -13.08 -3.25
CA ASP A 439 -3.24 -14.41 -3.32
C ASP A 439 -4.23 -15.57 -3.07
N ALA A 440 -5.53 -15.29 -2.93
CA ALA A 440 -6.54 -16.31 -2.59
C ALA A 440 -6.60 -17.47 -3.61
N SER A 441 -6.32 -17.21 -4.89
CA SER A 441 -6.25 -18.27 -5.92
C SER A 441 -5.06 -19.21 -5.72
N GLU A 442 -3.92 -18.69 -5.27
CA GLU A 442 -2.71 -19.46 -5.01
C GLU A 442 -2.89 -20.31 -3.75
N VAL A 443 -3.42 -19.70 -2.69
CA VAL A 443 -3.80 -20.39 -1.44
C VAL A 443 -4.85 -21.47 -1.71
N ALA A 444 -5.86 -21.19 -2.56
CA ALA A 444 -6.86 -22.19 -2.94
C ALA A 444 -6.21 -23.39 -3.66
N SER A 445 -5.27 -23.13 -4.57
CA SER A 445 -4.57 -24.18 -5.31
C SER A 445 -3.67 -25.00 -4.40
N LEU A 446 -2.95 -24.36 -3.48
CA LEU A 446 -2.04 -25.00 -2.54
C LEU A 446 -2.77 -25.98 -1.59
N PHE A 447 -3.93 -25.57 -1.08
CA PHE A 447 -4.69 -26.37 -0.10
C PHE A 447 -5.91 -27.11 -0.70
N GLY A 448 -6.11 -27.05 -2.01
CA GLY A 448 -7.22 -27.70 -2.71
C GLY A 448 -8.59 -27.17 -2.27
N LEU A 449 -8.74 -25.85 -2.13
CA LEU A 449 -9.97 -25.22 -1.67
C LEU A 449 -10.87 -24.77 -2.82
N GLY A 450 -12.18 -24.92 -2.63
CA GLY A 450 -13.18 -24.28 -3.48
C GLY A 450 -13.33 -22.79 -3.15
N ARG A 451 -13.88 -22.03 -4.10
CA ARG A 451 -14.29 -20.63 -3.87
C ARG A 451 -15.77 -20.44 -4.17
N THR A 452 -16.42 -19.60 -3.38
CA THR A 452 -17.79 -19.15 -3.61
C THR A 452 -17.85 -18.06 -4.69
N PRO A 453 -19.03 -17.77 -5.28
CA PRO A 453 -19.16 -16.75 -6.34
C PRO A 453 -18.73 -15.33 -5.92
N ASP A 454 -18.71 -15.04 -4.63
CA ASP A 454 -18.21 -13.78 -4.05
C ASP A 454 -16.68 -13.75 -3.94
N GLY A 455 -15.99 -14.82 -4.34
CA GLY A 455 -14.53 -14.92 -4.37
C GLY A 455 -13.89 -15.40 -3.08
N PHE A 456 -14.62 -15.59 -1.98
CA PHE A 456 -14.05 -16.11 -0.74
C PHE A 456 -13.90 -17.64 -0.77
N PHE A 457 -13.25 -18.23 0.24
CA PHE A 457 -13.12 -19.69 0.33
C PHE A 457 -14.44 -20.34 0.71
N ALA A 458 -14.79 -21.40 0.00
CA ALA A 458 -16.02 -22.13 0.21
C ALA A 458 -15.95 -23.06 1.42
N GLU A 459 -16.88 -22.90 2.34
CA GLU A 459 -17.14 -23.89 3.38
C GLU A 459 -17.76 -25.18 2.80
N ALA A 460 -17.64 -26.29 3.52
CA ALA A 460 -18.21 -27.58 3.13
C ALA A 460 -19.75 -27.54 3.12
N HIS A 461 -20.35 -26.86 4.10
CA HIS A 461 -21.80 -26.64 4.13
C HIS A 461 -22.16 -25.41 4.99
N PRO A 462 -22.94 -24.44 4.47
CA PRO A 462 -23.19 -23.15 5.14
C PRO A 462 -23.72 -23.22 6.58
N LYS A 463 -24.47 -24.27 6.92
CA LYS A 463 -25.08 -24.48 8.25
C LYS A 463 -24.40 -25.55 9.10
N LEU A 464 -24.20 -26.74 8.53
CA LEU A 464 -23.72 -27.91 9.27
C LEU A 464 -22.21 -27.93 9.48
N ARG A 465 -21.45 -27.38 8.51
CA ARG A 465 -19.99 -27.43 8.49
C ARG A 465 -19.42 -26.08 8.02
N PRO A 466 -19.69 -24.97 8.74
CA PRO A 466 -19.36 -23.62 8.27
C PRO A 466 -17.86 -23.29 8.34
N VAL A 467 -17.10 -24.01 9.16
CA VAL A 467 -15.65 -23.79 9.37
C VAL A 467 -14.80 -24.84 8.67
N GLU A 468 -15.42 -25.88 8.12
CA GLU A 468 -14.73 -26.98 7.45
C GLU A 468 -14.77 -26.77 5.95
N THR A 469 -13.84 -27.39 5.24
CA THR A 469 -13.81 -27.37 3.77
C THR A 469 -14.12 -28.76 3.22
N ASN A 470 -14.27 -28.87 1.89
CA ASN A 470 -14.37 -30.17 1.24
C ASN A 470 -13.05 -30.95 1.25
N THR A 471 -11.95 -30.31 1.65
CA THR A 471 -10.64 -30.93 1.83
C THR A 471 -10.45 -31.27 3.30
N ASP A 472 -10.55 -32.57 3.63
CA ASP A 472 -10.37 -33.03 5.00
C ASP A 472 -9.01 -32.60 5.57
N GLY A 473 -9.02 -32.11 6.81
CA GLY A 473 -7.85 -31.56 7.48
C GLY A 473 -7.61 -30.07 7.24
N VAL A 474 -8.34 -29.42 6.32
CA VAL A 474 -8.24 -27.98 6.07
C VAL A 474 -9.51 -27.26 6.51
N PHE A 475 -9.37 -26.27 7.37
CA PHE A 475 -10.44 -25.48 7.98
C PHE A 475 -10.32 -24.00 7.62
N LEU A 476 -11.41 -23.25 7.76
CA LEU A 476 -11.47 -21.81 7.51
C LEU A 476 -11.72 -21.03 8.80
N ALA A 477 -11.10 -19.87 8.95
CA ALA A 477 -11.34 -18.96 10.05
C ALA A 477 -11.39 -17.50 9.57
N GLY A 478 -12.19 -16.68 10.27
CA GLY A 478 -12.28 -15.25 9.98
C GLY A 478 -12.76 -14.91 8.57
N CYS A 479 -12.33 -13.76 8.06
CA CYS A 479 -12.80 -13.20 6.80
C CYS A 479 -12.36 -13.97 5.55
N ALA A 480 -11.47 -14.96 5.67
CA ALA A 480 -11.06 -15.80 4.56
C ALA A 480 -12.25 -16.55 3.93
N GLN A 481 -13.25 -16.91 4.75
CA GLN A 481 -14.51 -17.53 4.31
C GLN A 481 -15.54 -16.52 3.78
N GLY A 482 -15.43 -15.24 4.12
CA GLY A 482 -16.41 -14.23 3.72
C GLY A 482 -16.54 -13.07 4.70
N PRO A 483 -17.22 -11.98 4.34
CA PRO A 483 -17.29 -10.78 5.14
C PRO A 483 -17.88 -10.99 6.54
N LYS A 484 -17.21 -10.51 7.59
CA LYS A 484 -17.65 -10.62 8.98
C LYS A 484 -16.92 -9.63 9.89
N ASP A 485 -17.51 -9.33 11.04
CA ASP A 485 -16.90 -8.46 12.04
C ASP A 485 -15.95 -9.24 12.99
N VAL A 486 -15.37 -8.53 13.96
CA VAL A 486 -14.41 -9.10 14.90
C VAL A 486 -15.06 -10.17 15.80
N PRO A 487 -16.23 -9.94 16.45
CA PRO A 487 -16.89 -10.98 17.24
C PRO A 487 -17.18 -12.26 16.45
N ASP A 488 -17.76 -12.15 15.25
CA ASP A 488 -18.04 -13.30 14.39
C ASP A 488 -16.73 -14.00 13.98
N THR A 489 -15.67 -13.24 13.70
CA THR A 489 -14.34 -13.78 13.36
C THR A 489 -13.75 -14.60 14.50
N VAL A 490 -13.80 -14.08 15.73
CA VAL A 490 -13.28 -14.79 16.92
C VAL A 490 -14.08 -16.05 17.19
N ALA A 491 -15.42 -16.00 17.08
CA ALA A 491 -16.26 -17.19 17.22
C ALA A 491 -15.96 -18.23 16.13
N HIS A 492 -15.78 -17.78 14.88
CA HIS A 492 -15.43 -18.64 13.75
C HIS A 492 -14.07 -19.32 13.94
N ALA A 493 -13.06 -18.58 14.42
CA ALA A 493 -11.74 -19.13 14.73
C ALA A 493 -11.78 -20.15 15.87
N GLY A 494 -12.57 -19.89 16.93
CA GLY A 494 -12.78 -20.85 18.01
C GLY A 494 -13.43 -22.15 17.53
N ALA A 495 -14.41 -22.06 16.63
CA ALA A 495 -15.04 -23.22 16.02
C ALA A 495 -14.07 -24.00 15.12
N ALA A 496 -13.26 -23.32 14.29
CA ALA A 496 -12.24 -23.96 13.46
C ALA A 496 -11.20 -24.71 14.31
N ALA A 497 -10.71 -24.09 15.39
CA ALA A 497 -9.79 -24.72 16.32
C ALA A 497 -10.41 -25.96 16.99
N SER A 498 -11.69 -25.89 17.38
CA SER A 498 -12.42 -27.03 17.95
C SER A 498 -12.52 -28.19 16.97
N MET A 499 -12.82 -27.93 15.69
CA MET A 499 -12.94 -28.98 14.68
C MET A 499 -11.58 -29.58 14.31
N ALA A 500 -10.53 -28.76 14.25
CA ALA A 500 -9.16 -29.23 14.08
C ALA A 500 -8.73 -30.14 15.24
N LEU A 501 -8.98 -29.74 16.49
CA LEU A 501 -8.69 -30.56 17.67
C LEU A 501 -9.50 -31.86 17.69
N ALA A 502 -10.76 -31.83 17.26
CA ALA A 502 -11.59 -33.03 17.15
C ALA A 502 -11.05 -34.04 16.12
N LEU A 503 -10.41 -33.55 15.05
CA LEU A 503 -9.70 -34.40 14.09
C LEU A 503 -8.40 -34.95 14.69
N LEU A 504 -7.55 -34.07 15.20
CA LEU A 504 -6.23 -34.43 15.75
C LEU A 504 -6.34 -35.38 16.96
N GLY A 505 -7.35 -35.17 17.82
CA GLY A 505 -7.57 -35.98 19.01
C GLY A 505 -7.93 -37.44 18.75
N LYS A 506 -8.37 -37.79 17.52
CA LYS A 506 -8.63 -39.18 17.14
C LYS A 506 -7.35 -39.97 16.94
N GLY A 507 -6.24 -39.33 16.57
CA GLY A 507 -4.98 -39.98 16.22
C GLY A 507 -4.99 -40.78 14.91
N GLU A 508 -6.17 -41.13 14.38
CA GLU A 508 -6.37 -41.78 13.09
C GLU A 508 -7.56 -41.17 12.34
N VAL A 509 -7.53 -41.27 11.01
CA VAL A 509 -8.59 -40.79 10.13
C VAL A 509 -9.02 -41.88 9.16
N THR A 510 -10.31 -41.96 8.90
CA THR A 510 -10.86 -42.84 7.86
C THR A 510 -10.89 -42.09 6.55
N ILE A 511 -10.11 -42.55 5.57
CA ILE A 511 -10.14 -42.02 4.21
C ILE A 511 -11.20 -42.74 3.37
N SER A 512 -11.76 -42.04 2.39
CA SER A 512 -12.68 -42.65 1.43
C SER A 512 -11.98 -43.78 0.67
N PRO A 513 -12.56 -44.98 0.53
CA PRO A 513 -12.00 -46.04 -0.28
C PRO A 513 -12.20 -45.82 -1.79
N ALA A 514 -12.91 -44.76 -2.19
CA ALA A 514 -13.17 -44.40 -3.59
C ALA A 514 -11.95 -43.69 -4.22
N ILE A 515 -10.83 -44.40 -4.28
CA ILE A 515 -9.53 -43.91 -4.76
C ILE A 515 -9.13 -44.58 -6.07
N ALA A 516 -8.17 -43.98 -6.76
CA ALA A 516 -7.52 -44.59 -7.92
C ALA A 516 -6.51 -45.67 -7.48
N TYR A 517 -6.45 -46.77 -8.20
CA TYR A 517 -5.44 -47.82 -8.07
C TYR A 517 -4.87 -48.14 -9.46
N VAL A 518 -3.56 -48.36 -9.55
CA VAL A 518 -2.88 -48.76 -10.79
C VAL A 518 -2.67 -50.27 -10.76
N ASP A 519 -3.18 -50.96 -11.77
CA ASP A 519 -2.79 -52.33 -12.05
C ASP A 519 -1.43 -52.34 -12.74
N GLU A 520 -0.41 -52.76 -12.00
CA GLU A 520 0.99 -52.78 -12.43
C GLU A 520 1.21 -53.68 -13.65
N GLN A 521 0.36 -54.69 -13.87
CA GLN A 521 0.49 -55.60 -15.03
C GLN A 521 0.12 -54.93 -16.35
N PHE A 522 -0.78 -53.94 -16.30
CA PHE A 522 -1.25 -53.21 -17.49
C PHE A 522 -0.57 -51.84 -17.65
N CYS A 523 0.18 -51.38 -16.64
CA CYS A 523 0.85 -50.09 -16.68
C CYS A 523 1.92 -50.05 -17.78
N SER A 524 1.78 -49.12 -18.73
CA SER A 524 2.74 -48.94 -19.85
C SER A 524 3.89 -47.98 -19.54
N ALA A 525 4.06 -47.56 -18.29
CA ALA A 525 5.10 -46.63 -17.84
C ALA A 525 5.12 -45.26 -18.56
N CYS A 526 4.02 -44.81 -19.15
CA CYS A 526 3.98 -43.58 -19.95
C CYS A 526 4.10 -42.28 -19.15
N LYS A 527 3.99 -42.34 -17.81
CA LYS A 527 4.08 -41.21 -16.85
C LYS A 527 3.01 -40.11 -16.99
N THR A 528 2.07 -40.23 -17.95
CA THR A 528 0.99 -39.25 -18.18
C THR A 528 0.14 -38.99 -16.93
N CYS A 529 -0.15 -40.01 -16.13
CA CYS A 529 -0.99 -39.89 -14.95
C CYS A 529 -0.37 -39.00 -13.85
N ILE A 530 0.94 -38.84 -13.83
CA ILE A 530 1.67 -38.12 -12.75
C ILE A 530 1.36 -36.63 -12.80
N SER A 531 1.50 -36.00 -13.97
CA SER A 531 1.24 -34.56 -14.14
C SER A 531 -0.24 -34.20 -14.07
N LEU A 532 -1.14 -35.18 -14.21
CA LEU A 532 -2.59 -34.97 -14.14
C LEU A 532 -3.14 -34.98 -12.72
N CYS A 533 -2.38 -35.43 -11.72
CA CYS A 533 -2.85 -35.51 -10.36
C CYS A 533 -2.61 -34.18 -9.63
N PRO A 534 -3.65 -33.39 -9.31
CA PRO A 534 -3.47 -32.12 -8.59
C PRO A 534 -3.03 -32.32 -7.13
N TYR A 535 -3.12 -33.55 -6.61
CA TYR A 535 -2.78 -33.92 -5.24
C TYR A 535 -1.41 -34.61 -5.12
N THR A 536 -0.65 -34.70 -6.22
CA THR A 536 0.65 -35.41 -6.28
C THR A 536 0.58 -36.86 -5.77
N ALA A 537 -0.60 -37.48 -5.85
CA ALA A 537 -0.84 -38.81 -5.29
C ALA A 537 -0.22 -39.94 -6.12
N ILE A 538 0.32 -39.66 -7.32
CA ILE A 538 0.85 -40.70 -8.22
C ILE A 538 2.35 -40.50 -8.38
N GLY A 539 3.12 -41.50 -7.97
CA GLY A 539 4.57 -41.54 -8.12
C GLY A 539 5.00 -42.59 -9.16
N PHE A 540 6.21 -42.45 -9.67
CA PHE A 540 6.83 -43.47 -10.53
C PHE A 540 7.84 -44.29 -9.73
N VAL A 541 7.73 -45.61 -9.78
CA VAL A 541 8.67 -46.53 -9.15
C VAL A 541 9.64 -47.03 -10.21
N GLU A 542 10.82 -46.40 -10.26
CA GLU A 542 11.85 -46.71 -11.27
C GLU A 542 12.30 -48.18 -11.24
N ALA A 543 12.35 -48.81 -10.07
CA ALA A 543 12.75 -50.21 -9.93
C ALA A 543 11.79 -51.19 -10.62
N ASP A 544 10.50 -50.88 -10.58
CA ASP A 544 9.43 -51.74 -11.10
C ASP A 544 8.92 -51.25 -12.47
N ASN A 545 9.41 -50.09 -12.94
CA ASN A 545 9.00 -49.41 -14.16
C ASN A 545 7.47 -49.21 -14.27
N VAL A 546 6.81 -48.86 -13.16
CA VAL A 546 5.37 -48.64 -13.08
C VAL A 546 5.01 -47.39 -12.28
N ALA A 547 3.80 -46.86 -12.49
CA ALA A 547 3.24 -45.82 -11.64
C ALA A 547 2.51 -46.46 -10.45
N ARG A 548 2.62 -45.87 -9.25
CA ARG A 548 1.85 -46.26 -8.06
C ARG A 548 1.11 -45.06 -7.49
N VAL A 549 -0.11 -45.33 -6.99
CA VAL A 549 -0.91 -44.32 -6.29
C VAL A 549 -0.63 -44.44 -4.79
N ASN A 550 -0.27 -43.33 -4.16
CA ASN A 550 -0.34 -43.16 -2.71
C ASN A 550 -1.82 -43.02 -2.33
N GLU A 551 -2.38 -44.09 -1.76
CA GLU A 551 -3.79 -44.17 -1.38
C GLU A 551 -4.20 -43.06 -0.39
N ALA A 552 -3.29 -42.60 0.47
CA ALA A 552 -3.57 -41.54 1.46
C ALA A 552 -3.74 -40.15 0.83
N LEU A 553 -3.09 -39.89 -0.31
CA LEU A 553 -3.15 -38.61 -1.02
C LEU A 553 -4.27 -38.57 -2.08
N CYS A 554 -4.76 -39.72 -2.52
CA CYS A 554 -5.74 -39.79 -3.60
C CYS A 554 -7.12 -39.33 -3.11
N LYS A 555 -7.66 -38.27 -3.72
CA LYS A 555 -9.04 -37.78 -3.45
C LYS A 555 -10.11 -38.34 -4.39
N GLY A 556 -9.77 -39.33 -5.22
CA GLY A 556 -10.76 -40.05 -6.02
C GLY A 556 -11.37 -39.29 -7.20
N CYS A 557 -10.72 -38.23 -7.71
CA CYS A 557 -11.30 -37.40 -8.80
C CYS A 557 -11.47 -38.10 -10.15
N GLY A 558 -10.79 -39.24 -10.36
CA GLY A 558 -10.91 -40.03 -11.60
C GLY A 558 -10.19 -39.48 -12.83
N THR A 559 -9.52 -38.31 -12.76
CA THR A 559 -8.84 -37.70 -13.92
C THR A 559 -7.78 -38.62 -14.55
N CYS A 560 -6.95 -39.26 -13.70
CA CYS A 560 -5.93 -40.20 -14.16
C CYS A 560 -6.52 -41.49 -14.77
N VAL A 561 -7.69 -41.93 -14.27
CA VAL A 561 -8.43 -43.11 -14.76
C VAL A 561 -8.94 -42.85 -16.17
N ALA A 562 -9.67 -41.75 -16.35
CA ALA A 562 -10.22 -41.37 -17.66
C ALA A 562 -9.14 -41.12 -18.73
N THR A 563 -7.92 -40.74 -18.32
CA THR A 563 -6.83 -40.40 -19.25
C THR A 563 -5.85 -41.55 -19.48
N CYS A 564 -5.91 -42.64 -18.71
CA CYS A 564 -4.93 -43.72 -18.83
C CYS A 564 -5.08 -44.43 -20.19
N PRO A 565 -4.09 -44.32 -21.10
CA PRO A 565 -4.23 -44.91 -22.44
C PRO A 565 -4.17 -46.43 -22.41
N ALA A 566 -3.56 -47.01 -21.36
CA ALA A 566 -3.45 -48.44 -21.19
C ALA A 566 -4.65 -49.07 -20.45
N GLY A 567 -5.59 -48.26 -19.96
CA GLY A 567 -6.67 -48.75 -19.08
C GLY A 567 -6.17 -49.33 -17.75
N ALA A 568 -4.93 -49.01 -17.37
CA ALA A 568 -4.26 -49.61 -16.21
C ALA A 568 -4.68 -49.00 -14.88
N ILE A 569 -5.43 -47.89 -14.88
CA ILE A 569 -5.84 -47.20 -13.65
C ILE A 569 -7.35 -47.36 -13.48
N THR A 570 -7.78 -47.84 -12.33
CA THR A 570 -9.21 -48.00 -11.98
C THR A 570 -9.56 -47.12 -10.79
N ALA A 571 -10.69 -46.40 -10.86
CA ALA A 571 -11.29 -45.76 -9.70
C ALA A 571 -12.14 -46.77 -8.92
N ARG A 572 -11.75 -47.10 -7.69
CA ARG A 572 -12.60 -47.88 -6.79
C ARG A 572 -13.93 -47.14 -6.58
N HIS A 573 -15.04 -47.88 -6.59
CA HIS A 573 -16.42 -47.35 -6.51
C HIS A 573 -16.93 -46.59 -7.75
N PHE A 574 -16.08 -46.35 -8.75
CA PHE A 574 -16.44 -45.77 -10.05
C PHE A 574 -15.76 -46.53 -11.19
N THR A 575 -15.86 -47.86 -11.19
CA THR A 575 -15.26 -48.69 -12.24
C THR A 575 -16.01 -48.53 -13.55
N ASP A 576 -15.34 -48.76 -14.68
CA ASP A 576 -15.97 -48.71 -16.01
C ASP A 576 -17.22 -49.60 -16.08
N ALA A 577 -17.17 -50.79 -15.48
CA ALA A 577 -18.32 -51.70 -15.41
C ALA A 577 -19.50 -51.09 -14.62
N GLN A 578 -19.23 -50.39 -13.52
CA GLN A 578 -20.26 -49.71 -12.72
C GLN A 578 -20.87 -48.54 -13.50
N ILE A 579 -20.03 -47.72 -14.15
CA ILE A 579 -20.49 -46.57 -14.95
C ILE A 579 -21.31 -47.06 -16.16
N LEU A 580 -20.84 -48.07 -16.88
CA LEU A 580 -21.56 -48.66 -18.01
C LEU A 580 -22.89 -49.27 -17.56
N ALA A 581 -22.92 -49.99 -16.43
CA ALA A 581 -24.17 -50.52 -15.89
C ALA A 581 -25.16 -49.40 -15.51
N GLN A 582 -24.67 -48.27 -14.97
CA GLN A 582 -25.50 -47.10 -14.68
C GLN A 582 -26.07 -46.47 -15.96
N ILE A 583 -25.26 -46.36 -17.01
CA ILE A 583 -25.68 -45.88 -18.33
C ILE A 583 -26.72 -46.82 -18.95
N GLU A 584 -26.45 -48.12 -18.97
CA GLU A 584 -27.40 -49.13 -19.46
C GLU A 584 -28.73 -49.09 -18.72
N GLY A 585 -28.68 -48.88 -17.39
CA GLY A 585 -29.87 -48.75 -16.55
C GLY A 585 -30.82 -47.65 -17.01
N LEU A 586 -30.32 -46.55 -17.60
CA LEU A 586 -31.14 -45.48 -18.16
C LEU A 586 -31.93 -45.90 -19.41
N PHE A 587 -31.41 -46.87 -20.17
CA PHE A 587 -32.02 -47.35 -21.42
C PHE A 587 -32.94 -48.56 -21.22
N ARG A 588 -32.89 -49.20 -20.05
CA ARG A 588 -33.80 -50.30 -19.71
C ARG A 588 -35.17 -49.73 -19.33
N ILE A 589 -36.09 -49.67 -20.29
CA ILE A 589 -37.50 -49.34 -20.05
C ILE A 589 -38.04 -50.38 -19.05
N PRO A 590 -38.56 -49.98 -17.88
CA PRO A 590 -39.26 -50.92 -17.02
C PRO A 590 -40.50 -51.40 -17.78
N VAL A 591 -40.60 -52.70 -18.00
CA VAL A 591 -41.85 -53.32 -18.46
C VAL A 591 -42.83 -53.16 -17.30
N ILE A 592 -43.62 -52.09 -17.31
CA ILE A 592 -44.75 -51.94 -16.41
C ILE A 592 -45.81 -52.90 -16.94
N GLU A 593 -45.89 -54.09 -16.36
CA GLU A 593 -47.10 -54.90 -16.47
C GLU A 593 -48.21 -54.14 -15.74
N ILE A 594 -49.04 -53.42 -16.50
CA ILE A 594 -50.24 -52.79 -15.98
C ILE A 594 -51.20 -53.94 -15.64
N PRO A 595 -51.56 -54.16 -14.35
CA PRO A 595 -52.59 -55.14 -14.02
C PRO A 595 -53.89 -54.65 -14.64
N ASN A 596 -54.60 -55.56 -15.29
CA ASN A 596 -55.82 -55.31 -16.03
C ASN A 596 -56.96 -54.89 -15.08
N THR A 597 -56.96 -53.64 -14.60
CA THR A 597 -58.05 -53.09 -13.80
C THR A 597 -58.96 -52.27 -14.69
N GLN A 598 -60.12 -52.85 -14.99
CA GLN A 598 -61.27 -52.18 -15.57
C GLN A 598 -61.70 -51.00 -14.69
N TYR A 599 -61.43 -49.77 -15.10
CA TYR A 599 -62.20 -48.61 -14.68
C TYR A 599 -62.40 -47.67 -15.88
N PRO A 600 -63.63 -47.17 -16.13
CA PRO A 600 -63.92 -46.33 -17.27
C PRO A 600 -63.38 -44.91 -17.05
N ILE A 601 -62.73 -44.36 -18.07
CA ILE A 601 -62.23 -42.99 -18.12
C ILE A 601 -63.43 -42.06 -18.37
N PRO A 602 -63.62 -40.96 -17.61
CA PRO A 602 -64.64 -39.97 -17.94
C PRO A 602 -64.17 -39.08 -19.09
N ASP A 603 -64.99 -38.97 -20.13
CA ASP A 603 -64.85 -38.00 -21.21
C ASP A 603 -64.78 -36.57 -20.66
N THR A 604 -63.60 -35.92 -20.71
CA THR A 604 -63.51 -34.46 -20.75
C THR A 604 -62.23 -33.97 -21.45
N GLN A 605 -62.42 -33.59 -22.72
CA GLN A 605 -61.84 -32.45 -23.43
C GLN A 605 -60.31 -32.22 -23.41
N LEU A 606 -59.63 -32.78 -24.41
CA LEU A 606 -58.37 -32.26 -24.93
C LEU A 606 -58.63 -31.00 -25.80
N PRO A 607 -57.86 -29.90 -25.65
CA PRO A 607 -57.88 -28.80 -26.61
C PRO A 607 -57.15 -29.20 -27.92
N PRO A 608 -57.58 -28.68 -29.09
CA PRO A 608 -57.06 -29.12 -30.37
C PRO A 608 -55.62 -28.65 -30.60
N THR A 609 -54.79 -29.58 -31.07
CA THR A 609 -53.44 -29.36 -31.58
C THR A 609 -53.47 -28.49 -32.84
N LYS A 610 -52.69 -27.41 -32.86
CA LYS A 610 -52.38 -26.66 -34.08
C LYS A 610 -51.42 -27.47 -34.95
N GLU A 611 -51.90 -27.94 -36.09
CA GLU A 611 -51.05 -28.41 -37.19
C GLU A 611 -50.33 -27.22 -37.83
N SER A 612 -49.00 -27.26 -37.85
CA SER A 612 -48.18 -26.38 -38.68
C SER A 612 -48.01 -27.00 -40.07
N ASN A 613 -48.69 -26.42 -41.05
CA ASN A 613 -48.45 -26.65 -42.47
C ASN A 613 -47.06 -26.11 -42.88
N HIS A 614 -46.22 -26.98 -43.43
CA HIS A 614 -45.21 -26.59 -44.42
C HIS A 614 -45.08 -27.70 -45.48
N GLU A 615 -45.85 -27.55 -46.56
CA GLU A 615 -45.40 -27.88 -47.91
C GLU A 615 -45.34 -26.58 -48.72
N ARG A 616 -44.17 -26.37 -49.33
CA ARG A 616 -43.73 -25.34 -50.29
C ARG A 616 -43.23 -24.00 -49.76
#